data_AF-R3K879-F1
#
_entry.id   AF-R3K879-F1
#
_cell.length_a   1.000
_cell.length_b   1.000
_cell.length_c   1.000
_cell.angle_alpha   90.00
_cell.angle_beta   90.00
_cell.angle_gamma   90.00
#
_symmetry.space_group_name_H-M   'P 1'
#
loop_
_entity.id
_entity.type
_entity.pdbx_description
1 polymer ?
#
loop_
_entity_poly.entity_id
_entity_poly.type
_entity_poly.pdbx_seq_one_letter_code
_entity_poly.pdbx_strand_id
1 'polypeptide(L)'
;MMLKPSIDSLLKEVPSKYSLVILASKRAHELDEGVQPTVESFDSVKSVGRALEEIEAGTVISDPNPEEKRERLRIEREERKRQREQEQKELENRLRDEKN
;
A
#
# COMPACT_ATOMS: atom_id res chain seq x y z
N MET A 1 20.68 -15.72 18.82
CA MET A 1 20.78 -14.71 17.74
C MET A 1 19.87 -13.55 18.13
N MET A 2 20.40 -12.32 18.23
CA MET A 2 19.54 -11.16 18.50
C MET A 2 18.62 -10.95 17.29
N LEU A 3 17.33 -10.74 17.55
CA LEU A 3 16.37 -10.33 16.53
C LEU A 3 16.73 -8.90 16.12
N LYS A 4 17.21 -8.73 14.89
CA LYS A 4 17.32 -7.43 14.24
C LYS A 4 16.13 -7.25 13.30
N PRO A 5 15.63 -6.03 13.10
CA PRO A 5 15.96 -4.79 13.82
C PRO A 5 15.43 -4.76 15.27
N SER A 6 15.95 -3.85 16.09
CA SER A 6 15.52 -3.70 17.49
C SER A 6 14.20 -2.93 17.59
N ILE A 7 13.37 -3.24 18.60
CA ILE A 7 12.09 -2.54 18.78
C ILE A 7 12.29 -1.04 19.05
N ASP A 8 13.34 -0.66 19.77
CA ASP A 8 13.63 0.74 20.07
C ASP A 8 14.07 1.52 18.82
N SER A 9 14.77 0.87 17.87
CA SER A 9 15.05 1.47 16.56
C SER A 9 13.75 1.73 15.80
N LEU A 10 12.89 0.71 15.72
CA LEU A 10 11.63 0.78 14.96
C LEU A 10 10.67 1.82 15.51
N LEU A 11 10.62 2.00 16.83
CA LEU A 11 9.74 2.99 17.47
C LEU A 11 10.22 4.44 17.30
N LYS A 12 11.47 4.68 16.86
CA LYS A 12 11.91 6.02 16.43
C LYS A 12 11.27 6.42 15.11
N GLU A 13 11.15 5.47 14.19
CA GLU A 13 10.54 5.68 12.87
C GLU A 13 9.00 5.63 12.94
N VAL A 14 8.46 4.70 13.74
CA VAL A 14 7.01 4.51 13.90
C VAL A 14 6.66 4.50 15.40
N PRO A 15 6.26 5.64 15.99
CA PRO A 15 6.15 5.81 17.45
C PRO A 15 5.02 5.02 18.13
N SER A 16 4.20 4.31 17.35
CA SER A 16 3.12 3.46 17.85
C SER A 16 3.39 2.00 17.52
N LYS A 17 3.44 1.14 18.55
CA LYS A 17 3.59 -0.32 18.40
C LYS A 17 2.51 -0.91 17.50
N TYR A 18 1.27 -0.44 17.61
CA TYR A 18 0.17 -0.91 16.77
C TYR A 18 0.36 -0.48 15.32
N SER A 19 0.72 0.79 15.09
CA SER A 19 0.98 1.29 13.74
C SER A 19 2.16 0.56 13.08
N LEU A 20 3.21 0.25 13.86
CA LEU A 20 4.36 -0.52 13.41
C LEU A 20 3.94 -1.92 12.96
N VAL A 21 3.15 -2.64 13.77
CA VAL A 21 2.65 -3.98 13.41
C VAL A 21 1.82 -3.92 12.13
N ILE A 22 0.91 -2.94 12.00
CA ILE A 22 0.07 -2.79 10.81
C ILE A 22 0.90 -2.45 9.57
N LEU A 23 1.87 -1.54 9.69
CA LEU A 23 2.74 -1.13 8.58
C LEU A 23 3.60 -2.30 8.11
N ALA A 24 4.26 -2.99 9.04
CA ALA A 24 5.08 -4.16 8.74
C ALA A 24 4.27 -5.29 8.08
N SER A 25 3.03 -5.52 8.55
CA SER A 25 2.15 -6.55 7.99
C SER A 25 1.73 -6.22 6.56
N LYS A 26 1.33 -4.98 6.30
CA LYS A 26 0.98 -4.52 4.95
C LYS A 26 2.17 -4.63 4.00
N ARG A 27 3.33 -4.15 4.44
CA ARG A 27 4.53 -4.20 3.61
C ARG A 27 5.01 -5.62 3.36
N ALA A 28 4.91 -6.51 4.34
CA ALA A 28 5.20 -7.93 4.15
C ALA A 28 4.32 -8.56 3.07
N HIS A 29 3.03 -8.23 3.02
CA HIS A 29 2.13 -8.69 1.95
C HIS A 29 2.54 -8.16 0.58
N GLU A 30 2.91 -6.88 0.47
CA GLU A 30 3.42 -6.33 -0.79
C GLU A 30 4.67 -7.09 -1.28
N LEU A 31 5.60 -7.39 -0.36
CA LEU A 31 6.80 -8.19 -0.68
C LEU A 31 6.45 -9.61 -1.12
N ASP A 32 5.44 -10.24 -0.49
CA ASP A 32 4.94 -11.57 -0.88
C ASP A 32 4.24 -11.56 -2.25
N GLU A 33 3.60 -10.44 -2.61
CA GLU A 33 3.00 -10.20 -3.93
C GLU A 33 4.04 -9.89 -5.02
N GLY A 34 5.33 -9.82 -4.65
CA GLY A 34 6.43 -9.56 -5.58
C GLY A 34 6.68 -8.08 -5.88
N VAL A 35 6.11 -7.17 -5.09
CA VAL A 35 6.47 -5.75 -5.15
C VAL A 35 7.96 -5.61 -4.87
N GLN A 36 8.64 -4.77 -5.64
CA GLN A 36 10.08 -4.62 -5.51
C GLN A 36 10.46 -4.14 -4.10
N PRO A 37 11.48 -4.76 -3.48
CA PRO A 37 12.05 -4.27 -2.25
C PRO A 37 12.65 -2.88 -2.41
N THR A 38 12.65 -2.09 -1.35
CA THR A 38 13.21 -0.72 -1.35
C THR A 38 14.66 -0.69 -0.86
N VAL A 39 15.16 -1.79 -0.29
CA VAL A 39 16.55 -1.98 0.12
C VAL A 39 17.21 -3.13 -0.65
N GLU A 40 18.52 -3.05 -0.84
CA GLU A 40 19.28 -3.99 -1.70
C GLU A 40 19.48 -5.36 -1.05
N SER A 41 19.62 -5.42 0.27
CA SER A 41 19.95 -6.63 1.01
C SER A 41 19.16 -6.75 2.29
N PHE A 42 18.83 -7.99 2.67
CA PHE A 42 18.09 -8.31 3.88
C PHE A 42 18.85 -9.33 4.73
N ASP A 43 18.84 -9.13 6.05
CA ASP A 43 19.26 -10.15 7.00
C ASP A 43 18.14 -11.19 7.21
N SER A 44 16.88 -10.74 7.17
CA SER A 44 15.71 -11.59 7.34
C SER A 44 15.31 -12.31 6.06
N VAL A 45 15.04 -13.60 6.18
CA VAL A 45 14.46 -14.40 5.09
C VAL A 45 12.94 -14.19 4.99
N LYS A 46 12.26 -13.96 6.12
CA LYS A 46 10.80 -13.81 6.17
C LYS A 46 10.38 -12.39 5.82
N SER A 47 9.29 -12.26 5.08
CA SER A 47 8.76 -10.98 4.58
C SER A 47 8.45 -9.96 5.68
N VAL A 48 7.99 -10.41 6.86
CA VAL A 48 7.80 -9.52 8.02
C VAL A 48 9.12 -8.94 8.52
N GLY A 49 10.18 -9.75 8.61
CA GLY A 49 11.50 -9.25 9.01
C GLY A 49 12.07 -8.28 7.98
N ARG A 50 11.91 -8.59 6.70
CA ARG A 50 12.29 -7.71 5.58
C ARG A 50 11.56 -6.37 5.64
N ALA A 51 10.26 -6.39 5.89
CA ALA A 51 9.47 -5.17 6.07
C ALA A 51 9.95 -4.34 7.26
N LEU A 52 10.32 -4.97 8.38
CA LEU A 52 10.89 -4.26 9.53
C LEU A 52 12.25 -3.63 9.20
N GLU A 53 13.09 -4.29 8.39
CA GLU A 53 14.37 -3.73 7.93
C GLU A 53 14.16 -2.52 7.00
N GLU A 54 13.18 -2.55 6.10
CA GLU A 54 12.83 -1.39 5.28
C GLU A 54 12.29 -0.21 6.10
N ILE A 55 11.56 -0.50 7.19
CA ILE A 55 11.09 0.50 8.15
C ILE A 55 12.27 1.08 8.95
N GLU A 56 13.19 0.25 9.45
CA GLU A 56 14.40 0.73 10.15
C GLU A 56 15.28 1.59 9.22
N ALA A 57 15.33 1.25 7.93
CA ALA A 57 16.04 2.04 6.90
C ALA A 57 15.32 3.34 6.51
N GLY A 58 14.11 3.59 7.01
CA GLY A 58 13.30 4.77 6.67
C GLY A 58 12.76 4.79 5.24
N THR A 59 12.87 3.68 4.50
CA THR A 59 12.38 3.57 3.11
C THR A 59 10.90 3.26 3.02
N VAL A 60 10.32 2.71 4.11
CA VAL A 60 8.89 2.46 4.25
C VAL A 60 8.39 3.26 5.44
N ILE A 61 7.52 4.24 5.16
CA ILE A 61 6.96 5.15 6.15
C ILE A 61 5.43 5.02 6.22
N SER A 62 4.87 5.31 7.39
CA SER A 62 3.45 5.61 7.46
C SER A 62 3.17 6.92 6.74
N ASP A 63 2.06 6.99 6.02
CA ASP A 63 1.61 8.24 5.41
C ASP A 63 1.43 9.31 6.51
N PRO A 64 2.03 10.51 6.35
CA PRO A 64 1.92 11.57 7.36
C PRO A 64 0.50 12.13 7.46
N ASN A 65 -0.34 11.96 6.43
CA ASN A 65 -1.74 12.35 6.45
C ASN A 65 -2.65 11.22 5.96
N PRO A 66 -2.93 10.23 6.83
CA PRO A 66 -3.70 9.06 6.44
C PRO A 66 -5.16 9.39 6.07
N GLU A 67 -5.72 10.48 6.58
CA GLU A 67 -7.10 10.88 6.27
C GLU A 67 -7.20 11.49 4.88
N GLU A 68 -6.32 12.41 4.52
CA GLU A 68 -6.27 12.98 3.16
C GLU A 68 -6.03 11.92 2.09
N LYS A 69 -5.13 10.96 2.34
CA LYS A 69 -4.91 9.83 1.43
C LYS A 69 -6.18 8.99 1.25
N ARG A 70 -6.91 8.71 2.33
CA ARG A 70 -8.18 7.95 2.25
C ARG A 70 -9.22 8.71 1.44
N GLU A 71 -9.32 10.02 1.63
CA GLU A 71 -10.27 10.86 0.90
C GLU A 71 -9.95 10.90 -0.60
N ARG A 72 -8.69 11.13 -0.96
CA ARG A 72 -8.24 11.09 -2.36
C ARG A 72 -8.55 9.77 -3.04
N LEU A 73 -8.26 8.65 -2.38
CA LEU A 73 -8.55 7.31 -2.91
C LEU A 73 -10.06 7.06 -3.05
N ARG A 74 -10.89 7.64 -2.18
CA ARG A 74 -12.35 7.58 -2.29
C ARG A 74 -12.82 8.35 -3.53
N ILE A 75 -12.40 9.60 -3.68
CA ILE A 75 -12.76 10.46 -4.81
C ILE A 75 -12.36 9.79 -6.13
N GLU A 76 -11.12 9.31 -6.24
CA GLU A 76 -10.62 8.64 -7.45
C GLU A 76 -11.43 7.38 -7.80
N ARG A 77 -11.79 6.57 -6.80
CA ARG A 77 -12.63 5.38 -7.01
C ARG A 77 -14.03 5.74 -7.47
N GLU A 78 -14.62 6.80 -6.92
CA GLU A 78 -15.93 7.29 -7.33
C GLU A 78 -15.90 7.85 -8.76
N GLU A 79 -14.88 8.62 -9.11
CA GLU A 79 -14.67 9.15 -10.46
C GLU A 79 -14.51 8.02 -11.48
N ARG A 80 -13.64 7.04 -11.19
CA ARG A 80 -13.44 5.88 -12.06
C ARG A 80 -14.72 5.06 -12.25
N LYS A 81 -15.56 4.96 -11.22
CA LYS A 81 -16.86 4.30 -11.32
C LYS A 81 -17.82 5.10 -12.21
N ARG A 82 -17.91 6.43 -12.02
CA ARG A 82 -18.73 7.31 -12.87
C ARG A 82 -18.31 7.27 -14.34
N GLN A 83 -17.01 7.27 -14.61
CA GLN A 83 -16.46 7.16 -15.97
C GLN A 83 -16.90 5.85 -16.64
N ARG A 84 -16.73 4.71 -15.95
CA ARG A 84 -17.16 3.39 -16.46
C ARG A 84 -18.66 3.33 -16.73
N GLU A 85 -19.48 3.92 -15.85
CA GLU A 85 -20.94 3.97 -16.04
C GLU A 85 -21.34 4.85 -17.23
N GLN A 86 -20.64 5.97 -17.46
CA GLN A 86 -20.86 6.82 -18.64
C GLN A 86 -20.45 6.13 -19.93
N GLU A 87 -19.25 5.53 -19.96
CA GLU A 87 -18.74 4.74 -21.09
C GLU A 87 -19.70 3.60 -21.44
N GLN A 88 -20.20 2.88 -20.43
CA GLN A 88 -21.14 1.78 -20.64
C GLN A 88 -22.47 2.26 -21.24
N LYS A 89 -23.02 3.37 -20.76
CA LYS A 89 -24.25 3.97 -21.33
C LYS A 89 -24.06 4.45 -22.76
N GLU A 90 -22.91 5.05 -23.06
CA GLU A 90 -22.60 5.52 -24.42
C GLU A 90 -22.44 4.35 -25.40
N LEU A 91 -21.79 3.27 -24.96
CA LEU A 91 -21.69 2.02 -25.75
C LEU A 91 -23.07 1.40 -25.99
N GLU A 92 -23.93 1.35 -24.98
CA GLU A 92 -25.30 0.82 -25.09
C GLU A 92 -26.13 1.62 -26.11
N ASN A 93 -26.06 2.95 -26.06
CA ASN A 93 -26.77 3.81 -27.00
C ASN A 93 -26.28 3.60 -28.44
N ARG A 94 -24.97 3.50 -28.66
CA ARG A 94 -24.40 3.22 -30.00
C ARG A 94 -24.89 1.88 -30.56
N LEU A 95 -24.89 0.82 -29.73
CA LEU A 95 -25.40 -0.49 -30.14
C LEU A 95 -26.90 -0.50 -30.45
N ARG A 96 -27.68 0.38 -29.79
CA ARG A 96 -29.11 0.56 -30.07
C ARG A 96 -29.32 1.25 -31.41
N ASP A 97 -28.52 2.25 -31.74
CA ASP A 97 -28.63 2.99 -33.00
C ASP A 97 -28.19 2.14 -34.21
N GLU A 98 -27.20 1.25 -34.06
CA GLU A 98 -26.78 0.32 -35.12
C GLU A 98 -27.80 -0.80 -35.43
N LYS A 99 -28.78 -1.05 -34.54
CA LYS A 99 -29.80 -2.11 -34.69
C LYS A 99 -31.11 -1.65 -35.33
N ASN A 100 -31.31 -0.34 -35.53
CA ASN A 100 -32.49 0.25 -36.19
C ASN A 100 -32.18 0.64 -37.63
#